data_AF-A0A2K6Q2Y9-F1
#
_entry.id   AF-A0A2K6Q2Y9-F1
#
_cell.length_a   1.000
_cell.length_b   1.000
_cell.length_c   1.000
_cell.angle_alpha   90.00
_cell.angle_beta   90.00
_cell.angle_gamma   90.00
#
_symmetry.space_group_name_H-M   'P 1'
#
loop_
_entity.id
_entity.type
_entity.pdbx_description
1 polymer ?
#
loop_
_entity_poly.entity_id
_entity_poly.type
_entity_poly.pdbx_seq_one_letter_code
_entity_poly.pdbx_strand_id
1 'polypeptide(L)'
;MEEMFHKKSEAVRRLVEAAEEAHLKHEFDADLQYEYFNAVLINERDKDGNFLELGKEFILAPNDHFNNLPVNISLSDVQVPTNMYNKDPAIVNGVYWSESLNKVFVDNFDRDPSLIWQYFGSAKGFFRQYPGIKWEPDENGVIAFDCRNRKWYIQAATSPKDVVILVDVSGSMKGLRLTIAKQTVSSILDTLGDDDFFNIIAYNEELHYVEPCLNGTLVQADRTNKEHFREHLDKLFAKGIGMLDIALNEAFSILSDFNHTGQGSICSQAIMLITDGAVDTYDTIFAKYNWPDRK
;
A
#
# COMPACT_ATOMS: atom_id res chain seq x y z
N MET A 1 -12.54 15.71 -22.67
CA MET A 1 -11.82 14.78 -21.77
C MET A 1 -10.78 15.53 -20.96
N GLU A 2 -9.92 16.32 -21.59
CA GLU A 2 -8.94 17.19 -20.91
C GLU A 2 -9.60 18.11 -19.86
N GLU A 3 -10.65 18.86 -20.22
CA GLU A 3 -11.36 19.75 -19.30
C GLU A 3 -11.93 19.02 -18.07
N MET A 4 -12.41 17.78 -18.25
CA MET A 4 -12.92 16.94 -17.16
C MET A 4 -11.79 16.56 -16.19
N PHE A 5 -10.62 16.16 -16.71
CA PHE A 5 -9.46 15.86 -15.88
C PHE A 5 -8.91 17.11 -15.18
N HIS A 6 -8.96 18.26 -15.84
CA HIS A 6 -8.57 19.54 -15.24
C HIS A 6 -9.45 19.88 -14.03
N LYS A 7 -10.79 19.77 -14.15
CA LYS A 7 -11.72 19.99 -13.02
C LYS A 7 -11.47 19.05 -11.85
N LYS A 8 -11.23 17.76 -12.14
CA LYS A 8 -10.87 16.76 -11.11
C LYS A 8 -9.54 17.10 -10.42
N SER A 9 -8.53 17.53 -11.19
CA SER A 9 -7.24 17.96 -10.64
C SER A 9 -7.38 19.18 -9.73
N GLU A 10 -8.20 20.17 -10.10
CA GLU A 10 -8.48 21.32 -9.24
C GLU A 10 -9.19 20.93 -7.94
N ALA A 11 -10.16 20.00 -7.99
CA ALA A 11 -10.84 19.50 -6.80
C ALA A 11 -9.85 18.80 -5.83
N VAL A 12 -8.92 18.01 -6.37
CA VAL A 12 -7.83 17.38 -5.59
C VAL A 12 -6.91 18.44 -5.01
N ARG A 13 -6.51 19.47 -5.76
CA ARG A 13 -5.62 20.52 -5.26
C ARG A 13 -6.21 21.25 -4.05
N ARG A 14 -7.51 21.58 -4.10
CA ARG A 14 -8.22 22.19 -2.95
C ARG A 14 -8.23 21.30 -1.72
N LEU A 15 -8.40 19.99 -1.91
CA LEU A 15 -8.34 19.02 -0.81
C LEU A 15 -6.96 18.93 -0.20
N VAL A 16 -5.90 18.94 -1.03
CA VAL A 16 -4.50 18.94 -0.56
C VAL A 16 -4.21 20.19 0.26
N GLU A 17 -4.51 21.37 -0.28
CA GLU A 17 -4.31 22.66 0.42
C GLU A 17 -5.03 22.69 1.77
N ALA A 18 -6.28 22.24 1.81
CA ALA A 18 -7.06 22.18 3.04
C ALA A 18 -6.52 21.15 4.03
N ALA A 19 -6.05 19.99 3.56
CA ALA A 19 -5.47 18.96 4.41
C ALA A 19 -4.14 19.42 5.04
N GLU A 20 -3.26 20.04 4.24
CA GLU A 20 -1.99 20.59 4.72
C GLU A 20 -2.22 21.71 5.75
N GLU A 21 -3.13 22.63 5.46
CA GLU A 21 -3.47 23.72 6.38
C GLU A 21 -4.10 23.20 7.69
N ALA A 22 -5.02 22.25 7.60
CA ALA A 22 -5.65 21.67 8.77
C ALA A 22 -4.66 20.88 9.63
N HIS A 23 -3.76 20.11 9.00
CA HIS A 23 -2.73 19.38 9.70
C HIS A 23 -1.70 20.32 10.36
N LEU A 24 -1.28 21.39 9.67
CA LEU A 24 -0.32 22.37 10.19
C LEU A 24 -0.85 23.12 11.43
N LYS A 25 -2.16 23.37 11.49
CA LYS A 25 -2.82 24.04 12.62
C LYS A 25 -3.11 23.10 13.79
N HIS A 26 -3.01 21.79 13.59
CA HIS A 26 -3.34 20.81 14.61
C HIS A 26 -2.14 20.50 15.49
N GLU A 27 -2.30 20.65 16.80
CA GLU A 27 -1.31 20.18 17.77
C GLU A 27 -1.73 18.80 18.30
N PHE A 28 -0.78 17.88 18.39
CA PHE A 28 -1.05 16.53 18.83
C PHE A 28 -1.44 16.50 20.32
N ASP A 29 -2.59 15.88 20.62
CA ASP A 29 -3.09 15.67 21.98
C ASP A 29 -3.32 14.17 22.23
N ALA A 30 -2.54 13.59 23.13
CA ALA A 30 -2.61 12.16 23.45
C ALA A 30 -3.92 11.77 24.16
N ASP A 31 -4.57 12.71 24.85
CA ASP A 31 -5.76 12.48 25.66
C ASP A 31 -7.06 12.89 24.93
N LEU A 32 -6.94 13.33 23.67
CA LEU A 32 -8.06 13.77 22.84
C LEU A 32 -9.17 12.71 22.78
N GLN A 33 -10.34 13.05 23.31
CA GLN A 33 -11.55 12.26 23.19
C GLN A 33 -12.40 12.85 22.06
N TYR A 34 -12.40 12.20 20.90
CA TYR A 34 -13.19 12.62 19.75
C TYR A 34 -13.96 11.44 19.16
N GLU A 35 -15.27 11.62 19.01
CA GLU A 35 -16.16 10.65 18.40
C GLU A 35 -16.41 11.02 16.94
N TYR A 36 -16.20 10.06 16.06
CA TYR A 36 -16.40 10.20 14.62
C TYR A 36 -17.33 9.11 14.08
N PHE A 37 -17.82 9.28 12.85
CA PHE A 37 -18.64 8.28 12.18
C PHE A 37 -17.74 7.18 11.60
N ASN A 38 -17.76 6.00 12.22
CA ASN A 38 -17.05 4.84 11.69
C ASN A 38 -17.91 4.14 10.65
N ALA A 39 -17.42 4.02 9.42
CA ALA A 39 -18.17 3.49 8.27
C ALA A 39 -18.77 2.09 8.50
N VAL A 40 -18.18 1.28 9.40
CA VAL A 40 -18.66 -0.07 9.74
C VAL A 40 -19.72 -0.02 10.84
N LEU A 41 -19.57 0.91 11.79
CA LEU A 41 -20.38 0.95 13.00
C LEU A 41 -21.60 1.87 12.86
N ILE A 42 -21.64 2.75 11.86
CA ILE A 42 -22.78 3.66 11.66
C ILE A 42 -24.10 2.90 11.59
N ASN A 43 -25.09 3.40 12.33
CA ASN A 43 -26.42 2.82 12.49
C ASN A 43 -26.46 1.41 13.12
N GLU A 44 -25.34 0.90 13.64
CA GLU A 44 -25.34 -0.34 14.43
C GLU A 44 -25.84 -0.09 15.86
N ARG A 45 -26.60 -1.06 16.37
CA ARG A 45 -27.20 -0.98 17.70
C ARG A 45 -26.79 -2.17 18.56
N ASP A 46 -26.66 -1.94 19.86
CA ASP A 46 -26.48 -2.99 20.85
C ASP A 46 -27.79 -3.76 21.09
N LYS A 47 -27.72 -4.79 21.96
CA LYS A 47 -28.88 -5.61 22.34
C LYS A 47 -29.97 -4.83 23.08
N ASP A 48 -29.61 -3.69 23.66
CA ASP A 48 -30.49 -2.80 24.42
C ASP A 48 -31.09 -1.70 23.53
N GLY A 49 -30.73 -1.67 22.24
CA GLY A 49 -31.23 -0.73 21.23
C GLY A 49 -30.50 0.61 21.16
N ASN A 50 -29.43 0.81 21.95
CA ASN A 50 -28.57 1.99 21.89
C ASN A 50 -27.59 1.88 20.72
N PHE A 51 -27.18 3.02 20.16
CA PHE A 51 -26.13 3.01 19.15
C PHE A 51 -24.81 2.53 19.73
N LEU A 52 -24.08 1.73 18.96
CA LEU A 52 -22.71 1.37 19.30
C LEU A 52 -21.83 2.62 19.36
N GLU A 53 -20.75 2.54 20.12
CA GLU A 53 -19.72 3.58 20.14
C GLU A 53 -19.18 3.82 18.73
N LEU A 54 -19.03 5.09 18.31
CA LEU A 54 -18.75 5.50 16.91
C LEU A 54 -19.83 5.13 15.87
N GLY A 55 -20.92 4.50 16.30
CA GLY A 55 -22.01 4.01 15.46
C GLY A 55 -23.27 4.86 15.44
N LYS A 56 -23.16 6.13 15.87
CA LYS A 56 -24.23 7.13 15.95
C LYS A 56 -25.14 7.14 14.71
N GLU A 57 -26.34 7.68 14.88
CA GLU A 57 -27.28 7.87 13.78
C GLU A 57 -26.63 8.62 12.62
N PHE A 58 -26.64 7.98 11.45
CA PHE A 58 -26.07 8.51 10.22
C PHE A 58 -27.08 8.33 9.11
N ILE A 59 -27.70 9.43 8.68
CA ILE A 59 -28.80 9.40 7.72
C ILE A 59 -28.25 9.04 6.34
N LEU A 60 -28.59 7.84 5.87
CA LEU A 60 -28.27 7.35 4.54
C LEU A 60 -29.52 7.40 3.66
N ALA A 61 -29.44 8.12 2.55
CA ALA A 61 -30.51 8.21 1.57
C ALA A 61 -30.04 7.65 0.22
N PRO A 62 -30.86 6.86 -0.49
CA PRO A 62 -30.54 6.44 -1.85
C PRO A 62 -30.29 7.65 -2.74
N ASN A 63 -29.22 7.60 -3.52
CA ASN A 63 -28.85 8.70 -4.42
C ASN A 63 -28.57 8.18 -5.83
N ASP A 64 -29.32 8.70 -6.80
CA ASP A 64 -29.23 8.32 -8.22
C ASP A 64 -27.82 8.49 -8.79
N HIS A 65 -27.08 9.50 -8.33
CA HIS A 65 -25.71 9.77 -8.75
C HIS A 65 -24.72 8.67 -8.35
N PHE A 66 -25.03 7.94 -7.27
CA PHE A 66 -24.21 6.86 -6.73
C PHE A 66 -24.87 5.49 -6.98
N ASN A 67 -25.54 5.30 -8.12
CA ASN A 67 -26.22 4.05 -8.49
C ASN A 67 -27.27 3.60 -7.46
N ASN A 68 -28.03 4.54 -6.90
CA ASN A 68 -29.02 4.31 -5.83
C ASN A 68 -28.44 3.73 -4.54
N LEU A 69 -27.12 3.81 -4.34
CA LEU A 69 -26.51 3.45 -3.07
C LEU A 69 -27.00 4.40 -1.97
N PRO A 70 -27.32 3.89 -0.76
CA PRO A 70 -27.60 4.73 0.39
C PRO A 70 -26.33 5.48 0.81
N VAL A 71 -26.33 6.80 0.66
CA VAL A 71 -25.18 7.66 0.98
C VAL A 71 -25.61 8.86 1.83
N ASN A 72 -24.64 9.47 2.52
CA ASN A 72 -24.82 10.76 3.20
C ASN A 72 -24.01 11.84 2.48
N ILE A 73 -24.70 12.73 1.78
CA ILE A 73 -24.08 13.83 1.03
C ILE A 73 -23.69 15.04 1.90
N SER A 74 -23.99 15.01 3.20
CA SER A 74 -23.64 16.11 4.11
C SER A 74 -22.34 15.85 4.86
N LEU A 75 -21.96 14.59 5.03
CA LEU A 75 -20.84 14.18 5.89
C LEU A 75 -20.05 13.04 5.26
N SER A 76 -18.73 13.06 5.47
CA SER A 76 -17.88 11.88 5.28
C SER A 76 -17.92 10.97 6.50
N ASP A 77 -17.52 9.72 6.29
CA ASP A 77 -17.22 8.77 7.35
C ASP A 77 -15.77 8.29 7.26
N VAL A 78 -15.38 7.49 8.25
CA VAL A 78 -14.02 6.98 8.39
C VAL A 78 -14.04 5.46 8.53
N GLN A 79 -13.28 4.79 7.68
CA GLN A 79 -12.94 3.39 7.84
C GLN A 79 -11.57 3.27 8.51
N VAL A 80 -11.47 2.35 9.46
CA VAL A 80 -10.22 1.97 10.12
C VAL A 80 -10.02 0.47 9.88
N PRO A 81 -8.82 0.02 9.44
CA PRO A 81 -8.54 -1.40 9.25
C PRO A 81 -8.81 -2.23 10.50
N THR A 82 -9.32 -3.46 10.34
CA THR A 82 -9.73 -4.32 11.46
C THR A 82 -8.60 -4.66 12.44
N ASN A 83 -7.34 -4.63 11.99
CA ASN A 83 -6.15 -4.86 12.82
C ASN A 83 -5.69 -3.63 13.62
N MET A 84 -6.39 -2.49 13.49
CA MET A 84 -6.05 -1.24 14.16
C MET A 84 -7.12 -0.86 15.21
N TYR A 85 -6.69 -0.18 16.27
CA TYR A 85 -7.59 0.27 17.32
C TYR A 85 -8.19 1.64 16.98
N ASN A 86 -9.52 1.74 16.95
CA ASN A 86 -10.24 2.98 16.59
C ASN A 86 -9.89 4.19 17.48
N LYS A 87 -9.54 3.97 18.75
CA LYS A 87 -9.19 5.03 19.70
C LYS A 87 -7.69 5.22 19.90
N ASP A 88 -6.87 4.67 19.00
CA ASP A 88 -5.44 4.98 19.02
C ASP A 88 -5.26 6.51 18.90
N PRO A 89 -4.47 7.16 19.77
CA PRO A 89 -4.30 8.61 19.75
C PRO A 89 -3.87 9.15 18.37
N ALA A 90 -3.06 8.41 17.61
CA ALA A 90 -2.65 8.82 16.28
C ALA A 90 -3.81 8.78 15.26
N ILE A 91 -4.74 7.83 15.42
CA ILE A 91 -5.97 7.77 14.61
C ILE A 91 -6.91 8.90 15.01
N VAL A 92 -7.20 9.05 16.31
CA VAL A 92 -8.17 10.04 16.80
C VAL A 92 -7.75 11.46 16.43
N ASN A 93 -6.48 11.82 16.64
CA ASN A 93 -5.94 13.11 16.20
C ASN A 93 -6.05 13.29 14.68
N GLY A 94 -5.71 12.24 13.93
CA GLY A 94 -5.80 12.22 12.47
C GLY A 94 -7.21 12.47 11.95
N VAL A 95 -8.17 11.78 12.55
CA VAL A 95 -9.58 11.88 12.22
C VAL A 95 -10.14 13.25 12.62
N TYR A 96 -9.73 13.78 13.77
CA TYR A 96 -10.13 15.10 14.25
C TYR A 96 -9.74 16.23 13.29
N TRP A 97 -8.45 16.39 12.95
CA TRP A 97 -8.06 17.49 12.07
C TRP A 97 -8.62 17.33 10.65
N SER A 98 -8.77 16.09 10.18
CA SER A 98 -9.31 15.80 8.85
C SER A 98 -10.82 15.99 8.73
N GLU A 99 -11.54 16.28 9.83
CA GLU A 99 -12.95 16.66 9.79
C GLU A 99 -13.16 17.95 8.96
N SER A 100 -12.18 18.84 8.97
CA SER A 100 -12.17 20.07 8.16
C SER A 100 -12.37 19.81 6.66
N LEU A 101 -12.01 18.62 6.17
CA LEU A 101 -12.17 18.22 4.77
C LEU A 101 -13.64 18.04 4.36
N ASN A 102 -14.56 17.81 5.30
CA ASN A 102 -16.00 17.69 5.01
C ASN A 102 -16.53 18.88 4.21
N LYS A 103 -16.15 20.10 4.61
CA LYS A 103 -16.57 21.32 3.92
C LYS A 103 -16.06 21.37 2.48
N VAL A 104 -14.82 20.91 2.26
CA VAL A 104 -14.20 20.92 0.94
C VAL A 104 -14.78 19.82 0.05
N PHE A 105 -15.10 18.65 0.62
CA PHE A 105 -15.78 17.59 -0.12
C PHE A 105 -17.14 18.04 -0.65
N VAL A 106 -17.95 18.69 0.21
CA VAL A 106 -19.25 19.24 -0.18
C VAL A 106 -19.10 20.35 -1.22
N ASP A 107 -18.20 21.33 -1.00
CA ASP A 107 -17.97 22.43 -1.97
C ASP A 107 -17.47 21.91 -3.33
N ASN A 108 -16.64 20.86 -3.34
CA ASN A 108 -16.20 20.23 -4.58
C ASN A 108 -17.37 19.57 -5.32
N PHE A 109 -18.25 18.85 -4.60
CA PHE A 109 -19.42 18.21 -5.20
C PHE A 109 -20.43 19.22 -5.73
N ASP A 110 -20.67 20.32 -5.01
CA ASP A 110 -21.55 21.41 -5.44
C ASP A 110 -21.04 22.10 -6.72
N ARG A 111 -19.72 22.22 -6.87
CA ARG A 111 -19.08 22.83 -8.06
C ARG A 111 -19.01 21.90 -9.25
N ASP A 112 -18.79 20.61 -9.01
CA ASP A 112 -18.73 19.59 -10.05
C ASP A 112 -19.55 18.36 -9.62
N PRO A 113 -20.85 18.33 -9.97
CA PRO A 113 -21.72 17.19 -9.70
C PRO A 113 -21.31 15.92 -10.44
N SER A 114 -20.32 15.95 -11.36
CA SER A 114 -19.79 14.73 -11.99
C SER A 114 -18.77 13.98 -11.12
N LEU A 115 -18.38 14.56 -9.97
CA LEU A 115 -17.52 13.91 -9.00
C LEU A 115 -18.24 12.71 -8.36
N ILE A 116 -17.54 11.59 -8.31
CA ILE A 116 -17.98 10.38 -7.63
C ILE A 116 -17.43 10.40 -6.19
N TRP A 117 -16.67 9.39 -5.79
CA TRP A 117 -15.99 9.30 -4.52
C TRP A 117 -14.87 10.33 -4.40
N GLN A 118 -14.86 11.04 -3.28
CA GLN A 118 -13.72 11.81 -2.81
C GLN A 118 -13.20 11.14 -1.54
N TYR A 119 -11.89 11.08 -1.35
CA TYR A 119 -11.34 10.37 -0.21
C TYR A 119 -9.97 10.89 0.21
N PHE A 120 -9.63 10.62 1.47
CA PHE A 120 -8.33 10.87 2.06
C PHE A 120 -7.84 9.58 2.73
N GLY A 121 -6.69 9.07 2.27
CA GLY A 121 -5.99 7.95 2.90
C GLY A 121 -4.88 8.47 3.80
N SER A 122 -4.92 8.12 5.08
CA SER A 122 -3.90 8.52 6.04
C SER A 122 -2.72 7.55 6.04
N ALA A 123 -1.51 8.09 6.22
CA ALA A 123 -0.33 7.28 6.53
C ALA A 123 -0.48 6.48 7.84
N LYS A 124 -1.39 6.92 8.74
CA LYS A 124 -1.76 6.19 9.96
C LYS A 124 -2.74 5.04 9.72
N GLY A 125 -3.26 4.86 8.50
CA GLY A 125 -4.07 3.71 8.08
C GLY A 125 -5.58 3.97 7.97
N PHE A 126 -6.12 4.99 8.64
CA PHE A 126 -7.54 5.34 8.47
C PHE A 126 -7.82 5.94 7.10
N PHE A 127 -9.03 5.72 6.61
CA PHE A 127 -9.53 6.13 5.31
C PHE A 127 -10.81 6.94 5.49
N ARG A 128 -10.80 8.21 5.08
CA ARG A 128 -11.98 9.08 5.12
C ARG A 128 -12.61 9.13 3.73
N GLN A 129 -13.91 8.88 3.62
CA GLN A 129 -14.63 8.81 2.34
C GLN A 129 -15.85 9.73 2.31
N TYR A 130 -16.03 10.43 1.20
CA TYR A 130 -17.21 11.23 0.91
C TYR A 130 -17.83 10.84 -0.45
N PRO A 131 -19.17 10.76 -0.53
CA PRO A 131 -20.14 10.84 0.58
C PRO A 131 -19.99 9.66 1.54
N GLY A 132 -20.44 9.81 2.78
CA GLY A 132 -20.38 8.73 3.77
C GLY A 132 -21.30 7.56 3.40
N ILE A 133 -20.85 6.34 3.62
CA ILE A 133 -21.54 5.09 3.29
C ILE A 133 -21.35 4.02 4.35
N LYS A 134 -22.35 3.15 4.53
CA LYS A 134 -22.17 2.00 5.41
C LYS A 134 -21.34 0.92 4.71
N TRP A 135 -20.26 0.51 5.37
CA TRP A 135 -19.43 -0.59 4.94
C TRP A 135 -19.91 -1.88 5.61
N GLU A 136 -20.06 -2.92 4.80
CA GLU A 136 -20.45 -4.24 5.27
C GLU A 136 -19.19 -5.11 5.42
N PRO A 137 -18.90 -5.61 6.63
CA PRO A 137 -17.82 -6.58 6.81
C PRO A 137 -18.17 -7.93 6.20
N ASP A 138 -17.17 -8.80 6.04
CA ASP A 138 -17.39 -10.18 5.59
C ASP A 138 -18.12 -11.03 6.67
N GLU A 139 -18.39 -12.30 6.36
CA GLU A 139 -19.07 -13.24 7.27
C GLU A 139 -18.36 -13.40 8.63
N ASN A 140 -17.07 -13.07 8.71
CA ASN A 140 -16.26 -13.13 9.93
C ASN A 140 -16.17 -11.77 10.65
N GLY A 141 -16.87 -10.74 10.16
CA GLY A 141 -16.80 -9.39 10.71
C GLY A 141 -15.53 -8.62 10.32
N VAL A 142 -14.81 -9.06 9.29
CA VAL A 142 -13.52 -8.49 8.88
C VAL A 142 -13.66 -7.65 7.63
N ILE A 143 -12.96 -6.51 7.61
CA ILE A 143 -12.79 -5.69 6.40
C ILE A 143 -11.31 -5.74 6.01
N ALA A 144 -11.02 -6.47 4.92
CA ALA A 144 -9.67 -6.60 4.36
C ALA A 144 -9.19 -5.32 3.63
N PHE A 145 -9.72 -4.15 3.97
CA PHE A 145 -9.35 -2.88 3.36
C PHE A 145 -8.38 -2.10 4.24
N ASP A 146 -7.21 -1.81 3.66
CA ASP A 146 -6.25 -0.82 4.15
C ASP A 146 -5.92 0.12 2.99
N CYS A 147 -6.07 1.43 3.21
CA CYS A 147 -5.83 2.43 2.17
C CYS A 147 -4.36 2.43 1.69
N ARG A 148 -3.41 2.07 2.56
CA ARG A 148 -1.96 2.09 2.28
C ARG A 148 -1.53 1.02 1.29
N ASN A 149 -2.32 -0.06 1.20
CA ASN A 149 -2.09 -1.17 0.28
C ASN A 149 -2.81 -0.99 -1.07
N ARG A 150 -3.47 0.16 -1.30
CA ARG A 150 -4.19 0.42 -2.54
C ARG A 150 -3.27 0.98 -3.61
N LYS A 151 -3.45 0.52 -4.86
CA LYS A 151 -2.66 0.97 -6.02
C LYS A 151 -2.58 2.50 -6.11
N TRP A 152 -3.71 3.19 -5.98
CA TRP A 152 -3.77 4.66 -6.05
C TRP A 152 -2.95 5.34 -4.95
N TYR A 153 -2.87 4.73 -3.76
CA TYR A 153 -2.09 5.26 -2.64
C TYR A 153 -0.60 5.03 -2.88
N ILE A 154 -0.23 3.80 -3.26
CA ILE A 154 1.17 3.42 -3.52
C ILE A 154 1.77 4.24 -4.66
N GLN A 155 1.03 4.42 -5.76
CA GLN A 155 1.47 5.22 -6.91
C GLN A 155 1.64 6.71 -6.57
N ALA A 156 0.86 7.22 -5.62
CA ALA A 156 1.00 8.61 -5.16
C ALA A 156 2.12 8.77 -4.12
N ALA A 157 2.34 7.76 -3.27
CA ALA A 157 3.29 7.81 -2.17
C ALA A 157 4.73 7.43 -2.57
N THR A 158 4.91 6.71 -3.68
CA THR A 158 6.21 6.19 -4.10
C THR A 158 6.47 6.45 -5.58
N SER A 159 7.73 6.65 -5.95
CA SER A 159 8.14 6.69 -7.36
C SER A 159 8.22 5.28 -7.93
N PRO A 160 8.11 5.13 -9.27
CA PRO A 160 8.49 3.90 -9.96
C PRO A 160 9.86 3.38 -9.51
N LYS A 161 10.01 2.05 -9.41
CA LYS A 161 11.21 1.41 -8.88
C LYS A 161 11.58 0.12 -9.60
N ASP A 162 12.88 -0.14 -9.65
CA ASP A 162 13.50 -1.36 -10.16
C ASP A 162 13.96 -2.23 -8.98
N VAL A 163 13.33 -3.39 -8.77
CA VAL A 163 13.54 -4.21 -7.58
C VAL A 163 14.05 -5.60 -7.93
N VAL A 164 15.22 -5.99 -7.41
CA VAL A 164 15.69 -7.38 -7.46
C VAL A 164 15.43 -8.04 -6.11
N ILE A 165 14.60 -9.08 -6.11
CA ILE A 165 14.26 -9.84 -4.90
C ILE A 165 15.15 -11.09 -4.85
N LEU A 166 16.03 -11.16 -3.87
CA LEU A 166 16.90 -12.30 -3.59
C LEU A 166 16.24 -13.21 -2.54
N VAL A 167 16.02 -14.47 -2.90
CA VAL A 167 15.36 -15.46 -2.04
C VAL A 167 16.35 -16.58 -1.69
N ASP A 168 16.65 -16.73 -0.41
CA ASP A 168 17.46 -17.83 0.08
C ASP A 168 16.70 -19.16 -0.05
N VAL A 169 17.26 -20.09 -0.83
CA VAL A 169 16.74 -21.47 -0.96
C VAL A 169 17.78 -22.49 -0.48
N SER A 170 18.67 -22.09 0.43
CA SER A 170 19.59 -23.00 1.10
C SER A 170 18.86 -23.98 2.03
N GLY A 171 19.56 -25.01 2.49
CA GLY A 171 18.99 -26.07 3.33
C GLY A 171 18.41 -25.58 4.66
N SER A 172 18.90 -24.45 5.19
CA SER A 172 18.41 -23.85 6.45
C SER A 172 16.97 -23.31 6.32
N MET A 173 16.58 -22.93 5.10
CA MET A 173 15.24 -22.42 4.78
C MET A 173 14.18 -23.53 4.69
N LYS A 174 14.55 -24.80 4.78
CA LYS A 174 13.61 -25.92 4.58
C LYS A 174 12.43 -25.89 5.57
N GLY A 175 11.23 -26.18 5.05
CA GLY A 175 10.00 -26.24 5.82
C GLY A 175 9.35 -24.86 5.98
N LEU A 176 9.01 -24.50 7.21
CA LEU A 176 8.22 -23.29 7.51
C LEU A 176 8.90 -21.99 7.03
N ARG A 177 10.24 -21.90 7.12
CA ARG A 177 11.00 -20.70 6.74
C ARG A 177 10.82 -20.35 5.27
N LEU A 178 10.95 -21.33 4.38
CA LEU A 178 10.72 -21.14 2.95
C LEU A 178 9.25 -20.81 2.64
N THR A 179 8.29 -21.41 3.36
CA THR A 179 6.87 -21.04 3.20
C THR A 179 6.62 -19.58 3.58
N ILE A 180 7.20 -19.12 4.69
CA ILE A 180 7.12 -17.71 5.10
C ILE A 180 7.83 -16.82 4.07
N ALA A 181 9.00 -17.23 3.56
CA ALA A 181 9.72 -16.48 2.53
C ALA A 181 8.88 -16.32 1.26
N LYS A 182 8.27 -17.40 0.74
CA LYS A 182 7.36 -17.34 -0.41
C LYS A 182 6.18 -16.41 -0.18
N GLN A 183 5.55 -16.48 1.00
CA GLN A 183 4.45 -15.58 1.34
C GLN A 183 4.92 -14.12 1.44
N THR A 184 6.09 -13.88 2.02
CA THR A 184 6.71 -12.54 2.11
C THR A 184 6.96 -11.97 0.71
N VAL A 185 7.52 -12.76 -0.20
CA VAL A 185 7.71 -12.36 -1.61
C VAL A 185 6.36 -12.02 -2.25
N SER A 186 5.35 -12.87 -2.10
CA SER A 186 4.01 -12.62 -2.65
C SER A 186 3.40 -11.31 -2.15
N SER A 187 3.57 -10.99 -0.86
CA SER A 187 3.14 -9.72 -0.28
C SER A 187 3.96 -8.53 -0.76
N ILE A 188 5.27 -8.70 -1.03
CA ILE A 188 6.09 -7.65 -1.67
C ILE A 188 5.57 -7.37 -3.09
N LEU A 189 5.24 -8.40 -3.87
CA LEU A 189 4.67 -8.24 -5.21
C LEU A 189 3.35 -7.46 -5.21
N ASP A 190 2.54 -7.59 -4.15
CA ASP A 190 1.31 -6.79 -3.98
C ASP A 190 1.59 -5.29 -3.78
N THR A 191 2.77 -4.92 -3.30
CA THR A 191 3.19 -3.52 -3.13
C THR A 191 3.79 -2.90 -4.39
N LEU A 192 4.07 -3.70 -5.43
CA LEU A 192 4.61 -3.20 -6.68
C LEU A 192 3.48 -2.67 -7.58
N GLY A 193 3.63 -1.42 -8.01
CA GLY A 193 2.76 -0.76 -8.98
C GLY A 193 2.99 -1.25 -10.39
N ASP A 194 2.11 -0.89 -11.32
CA ASP A 194 2.23 -1.35 -12.71
C ASP A 194 3.40 -0.66 -13.44
N ASP A 195 3.93 0.45 -12.93
CA ASP A 195 5.11 1.16 -13.45
C ASP A 195 6.45 0.66 -12.85
N ASP A 196 6.39 -0.30 -11.92
CA ASP A 196 7.58 -0.88 -11.30
C ASP A 196 8.13 -2.04 -12.14
N PHE A 197 9.44 -2.26 -12.06
CA PHE A 197 10.11 -3.41 -12.66
C PHE A 197 10.69 -4.31 -11.57
N PHE A 198 10.65 -5.61 -11.78
CA PHE A 198 11.18 -6.56 -10.82
C PHE A 198 11.76 -7.81 -11.47
N ASN A 199 12.61 -8.51 -10.71
CA ASN A 199 12.95 -9.90 -10.96
C ASN A 199 13.19 -10.61 -9.62
N ILE A 200 13.06 -11.93 -9.61
CA ILE A 200 13.24 -12.75 -8.43
C ILE A 200 14.31 -13.79 -8.70
N ILE A 201 15.35 -13.78 -7.88
CA ILE A 201 16.49 -14.69 -7.98
C ILE A 201 16.53 -15.51 -6.70
N ALA A 202 16.32 -16.82 -6.84
CA ALA A 202 16.58 -17.76 -5.78
C ALA A 202 18.07 -18.12 -5.77
N TYR A 203 18.68 -18.23 -4.59
CA TYR A 203 20.08 -18.59 -4.49
C TYR A 203 20.33 -19.71 -3.46
N ASN A 204 21.28 -20.57 -3.80
CA ASN A 204 21.91 -21.52 -2.90
C ASN A 204 23.41 -21.58 -3.23
N GLU A 205 23.94 -22.71 -3.69
CA GLU A 205 25.31 -22.86 -4.19
C GLU A 205 25.44 -22.22 -5.59
N GLU A 206 24.32 -22.03 -6.28
CA GLU A 206 24.22 -21.39 -7.59
C GLU A 206 23.06 -20.38 -7.61
N LEU A 207 22.99 -19.58 -8.68
CA LEU A 207 21.88 -18.67 -8.95
C LEU A 207 20.80 -19.37 -9.76
N HIS A 208 19.57 -19.20 -9.32
CA HIS A 208 18.38 -19.72 -9.98
C HIS A 208 17.38 -18.59 -10.17
N TYR A 209 17.29 -18.06 -11.39
CA TYR A 209 16.19 -17.18 -11.76
C TYR A 209 14.87 -17.92 -11.64
N VAL A 210 13.91 -17.32 -10.93
CA VAL A 210 12.58 -17.93 -10.74
C VAL A 210 11.88 -18.12 -12.10
N GLU A 211 12.12 -17.19 -13.03
CA GLU A 211 11.73 -17.32 -14.43
C GLU A 211 12.99 -17.38 -15.33
N PRO A 212 13.35 -18.56 -15.86
CA PRO A 212 14.58 -18.75 -16.65
C PRO A 212 14.64 -17.93 -17.95
N CYS A 213 13.49 -17.52 -18.52
CA CYS A 213 13.53 -16.66 -19.71
C CYS A 213 13.90 -15.20 -19.41
N LEU A 214 13.89 -14.81 -18.13
CA LEU A 214 14.21 -13.46 -17.65
C LEU A 214 15.61 -13.37 -17.01
N ASN A 215 16.55 -14.20 -17.47
CA ASN A 215 17.93 -14.14 -17.01
C ASN A 215 18.58 -12.79 -17.35
N GLY A 216 19.13 -12.13 -16.35
CA GLY A 216 19.84 -10.85 -16.51
C GLY A 216 18.94 -9.66 -16.88
N THR A 217 17.61 -9.78 -16.73
CA THR A 217 16.68 -8.70 -17.06
C THR A 217 15.64 -8.47 -15.97
N LEU A 218 14.92 -7.35 -16.02
CA LEU A 218 13.76 -7.07 -15.18
C LEU A 218 12.49 -7.10 -16.04
N VAL A 219 11.36 -7.43 -15.41
CA VAL A 219 10.05 -7.43 -16.04
C VAL A 219 9.11 -6.46 -15.34
N GLN A 220 8.18 -5.88 -16.09
CA GLN A 220 7.18 -4.98 -15.52
C GLN A 220 6.26 -5.73 -14.53
N ALA A 221 5.95 -5.09 -13.41
CA ALA A 221 5.12 -5.61 -12.33
C ALA A 221 3.61 -5.54 -12.62
N ASP A 222 3.22 -5.96 -13.83
CA ASP A 222 1.82 -6.12 -14.20
C ASP A 222 1.17 -7.32 -13.48
N ARG A 223 -0.16 -7.41 -13.54
CA ARG A 223 -0.90 -8.49 -12.86
C ARG A 223 -0.48 -9.87 -13.37
N THR A 224 -0.28 -10.03 -14.67
CA THR A 224 0.00 -11.32 -15.31
C THR A 224 1.39 -11.83 -14.94
N ASN A 225 2.42 -10.98 -14.98
CA ASN A 225 3.78 -11.31 -14.58
C ASN A 225 3.81 -11.61 -13.08
N LYS A 226 3.13 -10.82 -12.24
CA LYS A 226 3.05 -11.11 -10.79
C LYS A 226 2.43 -12.48 -10.50
N GLU A 227 1.32 -12.82 -11.16
CA GLU A 227 0.68 -14.14 -11.05
C GLU A 227 1.59 -15.26 -11.54
N HIS A 228 2.25 -15.07 -12.68
CA HIS A 228 3.20 -16.02 -13.24
C HIS A 228 4.38 -16.31 -12.29
N PHE A 229 4.96 -15.28 -11.69
CA PHE A 229 6.02 -15.44 -10.70
C PHE A 229 5.54 -16.16 -9.43
N ARG A 230 4.30 -15.93 -8.98
CA ARG A 230 3.72 -16.64 -7.82
C ARG A 230 3.65 -18.15 -8.05
N GLU A 231 3.22 -18.59 -9.23
CA GLU A 231 3.18 -20.01 -9.57
C GLU A 231 4.58 -20.66 -9.58
N HIS A 232 5.61 -19.91 -9.94
CA HIS A 232 7.00 -20.39 -9.95
C HIS A 232 7.64 -20.34 -8.56
N LEU A 233 7.31 -19.35 -7.74
CA LEU A 233 7.72 -19.28 -6.33
C LEU A 233 7.26 -20.52 -5.56
N ASP A 234 6.04 -21.00 -5.80
CA ASP A 234 5.52 -22.20 -5.14
C ASP A 234 6.34 -23.46 -5.44
N LYS A 235 7.01 -23.52 -6.59
CA LYS A 235 7.86 -24.64 -7.00
C LYS A 235 9.27 -24.62 -6.40
N LEU A 236 9.68 -23.53 -5.74
CA LEU A 236 10.99 -23.44 -5.10
C LEU A 236 11.14 -24.48 -3.97
N PHE A 237 12.33 -25.08 -3.87
CA PHE A 237 12.67 -26.05 -2.84
C PHE A 237 14.02 -25.72 -2.22
N ALA A 238 14.12 -25.91 -0.90
CA ALA A 238 15.32 -25.64 -0.13
C ALA A 238 16.35 -26.77 -0.28
N LYS A 239 17.58 -26.45 -0.71
CA LYS A 239 18.72 -27.37 -0.83
C LYS A 239 20.04 -26.60 -0.88
N GLY A 240 21.11 -27.21 -0.36
CA GLY A 240 22.48 -26.71 -0.51
C GLY A 240 22.85 -25.66 0.53
N ILE A 241 23.95 -24.96 0.29
CA ILE A 241 24.49 -23.89 1.12
C ILE A 241 24.10 -22.54 0.50
N GLY A 242 23.81 -21.50 1.28
CA GLY A 242 23.46 -20.17 0.75
C GLY A 242 24.70 -19.33 0.45
N MET A 243 24.99 -19.09 -0.82
CA MET A 243 26.06 -18.20 -1.31
C MET A 243 25.49 -16.83 -1.70
N LEU A 244 25.33 -15.97 -0.69
CA LEU A 244 24.77 -14.63 -0.87
C LEU A 244 25.70 -13.68 -1.64
N ASP A 245 27.01 -13.93 -1.61
CA ASP A 245 28.00 -13.15 -2.36
C ASP A 245 27.73 -13.20 -3.87
N ILE A 246 27.43 -14.37 -4.42
CA ILE A 246 27.13 -14.55 -5.84
C ILE A 246 25.82 -13.81 -6.19
N ALA A 247 24.80 -13.94 -5.33
CA ALA A 247 23.49 -13.34 -5.55
C ALA A 247 23.52 -11.81 -5.50
N LEU A 248 24.29 -11.23 -4.57
CA LEU A 248 24.46 -9.78 -4.48
C LEU A 248 25.21 -9.21 -5.70
N ASN A 249 26.29 -9.86 -6.14
CA ASN A 249 27.03 -9.41 -7.32
C ASN A 249 26.11 -9.40 -8.57
N GLU A 250 25.29 -10.43 -8.75
CA GLU A 250 24.34 -10.49 -9.87
C GLU A 250 23.28 -9.40 -9.77
N ALA A 251 22.66 -9.22 -8.59
CA ALA A 251 21.63 -8.20 -8.39
C ALA A 251 22.17 -6.78 -8.68
N PHE A 252 23.37 -6.46 -8.21
CA PHE A 252 24.01 -5.19 -8.54
C PHE A 252 24.34 -5.05 -10.03
N SER A 253 24.75 -6.13 -10.70
CA SER A 253 25.02 -6.11 -12.14
C SER A 253 23.74 -5.80 -12.93
N ILE A 254 22.64 -6.51 -12.65
CA ILE A 254 21.35 -6.30 -13.33
C ILE A 254 20.87 -4.86 -13.16
N LEU A 255 20.88 -4.35 -11.92
CA LEU A 255 20.42 -2.99 -11.64
C LEU A 255 21.32 -1.93 -12.31
N SER A 256 22.64 -2.13 -12.28
CA SER A 256 23.58 -1.26 -12.99
C SER A 256 23.30 -1.25 -14.49
N ASP A 257 23.12 -2.41 -15.11
CA ASP A 257 22.86 -2.51 -16.55
C ASP A 257 21.55 -1.82 -16.94
N PHE A 258 20.49 -1.99 -16.13
CA PHE A 258 19.19 -1.33 -16.32
C PHE A 258 19.25 0.19 -16.18
N ASN A 259 20.09 0.69 -15.27
CA ASN A 259 20.31 2.12 -15.10
C ASN A 259 21.00 2.72 -16.34
N HIS A 260 22.00 2.02 -16.90
CA HIS A 260 22.73 2.49 -18.08
C HIS A 260 21.92 2.38 -19.38
N THR A 261 21.07 1.36 -19.53
CA THR A 261 20.28 1.15 -20.76
C THR A 261 19.02 2.03 -20.81
N GLY A 262 18.59 2.58 -19.67
CA GLY A 262 17.36 3.36 -19.56
C GLY A 262 16.09 2.53 -19.79
N GLN A 263 16.19 1.20 -19.72
CA GLN A 263 15.06 0.29 -19.91
C GLN A 263 14.23 0.06 -18.64
N GLY A 264 14.75 0.47 -17.48
CA GLY A 264 14.02 0.44 -16.20
C GLY A 264 13.21 1.70 -15.93
N SER A 265 12.86 1.90 -14.66
CA SER A 265 12.10 3.06 -14.18
C SER A 265 12.92 4.37 -14.13
N ILE A 266 14.25 4.30 -14.27
CA ILE A 266 15.21 5.43 -14.20
C ILE A 266 15.11 6.21 -12.86
N CYS A 267 14.41 5.65 -11.87
CA CYS A 267 14.11 6.32 -10.60
C CYS A 267 14.84 5.64 -9.46
N SER A 268 14.14 4.79 -8.69
CA SER A 268 14.69 4.15 -7.51
C SER A 268 15.09 2.71 -7.84
N GLN A 269 16.24 2.26 -7.33
CA GLN A 269 16.68 0.87 -7.44
C GLN A 269 16.79 0.25 -6.05
N ALA A 270 16.38 -1.01 -5.90
CA ALA A 270 16.43 -1.69 -4.62
C ALA A 270 16.75 -3.18 -4.77
N ILE A 271 17.53 -3.71 -3.82
CA ILE A 271 17.73 -5.14 -3.65
C ILE A 271 17.03 -5.55 -2.35
N MET A 272 16.10 -6.49 -2.43
CA MET A 272 15.40 -7.04 -1.27
C MET A 272 15.92 -8.44 -1.00
N LEU A 273 16.51 -8.66 0.18
CA LEU A 273 17.04 -9.96 0.59
C LEU A 273 16.09 -10.65 1.58
N ILE A 274 15.71 -11.90 1.27
CA ILE A 274 14.87 -12.75 2.12
C ILE A 274 15.67 -14.01 2.46
N THR A 275 16.16 -14.06 3.69
CA THR A 275 16.99 -15.15 4.23
C THR A 275 16.68 -15.38 5.71
N ASP A 276 17.10 -16.51 6.27
CA ASP A 276 17.07 -16.76 7.72
C ASP A 276 18.33 -16.27 8.45
N GLY A 277 19.34 -15.80 7.73
CA GLY A 277 20.50 -15.13 8.30
C GLY A 277 21.63 -14.92 7.30
N ALA A 278 22.44 -13.88 7.52
CA ALA A 278 23.68 -13.66 6.78
C ALA A 278 24.87 -14.16 7.62
N VAL A 279 25.78 -14.91 6.98
CA VAL A 279 26.98 -15.47 7.63
C VAL A 279 28.10 -14.43 7.76
N ASP A 280 28.09 -13.41 6.91
CA ASP A 280 29.09 -12.34 6.84
C ASP A 280 28.41 -10.98 6.57
N THR A 281 29.20 -9.92 6.67
CA THR A 281 28.84 -8.50 6.44
C THR A 281 28.85 -8.11 4.97
N TYR A 282 29.60 -8.83 4.13
CA TYR A 282 29.74 -8.57 2.69
C TYR A 282 30.22 -7.14 2.35
N ASP A 283 30.97 -6.52 3.26
CA ASP A 283 31.46 -5.13 3.14
C ASP A 283 32.19 -4.86 1.81
N THR A 284 32.92 -5.86 1.30
CA THR A 284 33.67 -5.76 0.03
C THR A 284 32.76 -5.57 -1.19
N ILE A 285 31.56 -6.16 -1.18
CA ILE A 285 30.59 -6.05 -2.28
C ILE A 285 29.97 -4.66 -2.25
N PHE A 286 29.51 -4.22 -1.09
CA PHE A 286 28.95 -2.87 -0.94
C PHE A 286 29.99 -1.79 -1.24
N ALA A 287 31.24 -1.98 -0.79
CA ALA A 287 32.35 -1.09 -1.11
C ALA A 287 32.60 -0.95 -2.61
N LYS A 288 32.36 -2.02 -3.39
CA LYS A 288 32.55 -2.03 -4.84
C LYS A 288 31.39 -1.36 -5.60
N TYR A 289 30.15 -1.58 -5.17
CA TYR A 289 28.98 -1.22 -5.98
C TYR A 289 28.26 0.05 -5.55
N ASN A 290 28.12 0.33 -4.25
CA ASN A 290 27.26 1.44 -3.80
C ASN A 290 27.83 2.25 -2.63
N TRP A 291 29.10 2.08 -2.25
CA TRP A 291 29.77 2.92 -1.27
C TRP A 291 30.42 4.16 -1.90
N PRO A 292 30.44 5.35 -1.25
CA PRO A 292 29.89 5.69 0.06
C PRO A 292 28.44 6.18 0.03
N ASP A 293 27.90 6.43 -1.17
CA ASP A 293 26.63 7.13 -1.32
C ASP A 293 25.43 6.30 -0.86
N ARG A 294 25.58 4.96 -0.79
CA ARG A 294 24.54 3.96 -0.45
C ARG A 294 23.22 4.21 -1.18
N LYS A 295 23.34 4.72 -2.40
CA LYS A 295 22.22 4.94 -3.33
C LYS A 295 22.05 3.73 -4.23
#